data_AF-K2D421-F1
#
_entry.id   AF-K2D421-F1
#
_cell.length_a   1.000
_cell.length_b   1.000
_cell.length_c   1.000
_cell.angle_alpha   90.00
_cell.angle_beta   90.00
_cell.angle_gamma   90.00
#
_symmetry.space_group_name_H-M   'P 1'
#
loop_
_entity.id
_entity.type
_entity.pdbx_description
1 polymer ?
#
loop_
_entity_poly.entity_id
_entity_poly.type
_entity_poly.pdbx_seq_one_letter_code
_entity_poly.pdbx_strand_id
1 'polypeptide(L)'
;MKKILFLSLALLVGAGFWLMQSTNTPTHYGAAFAADTRQMLMKDLYADADNQLSKPVIVTGKITRQCPSSGCWFYLDDNSGKQVKIELGHMGIKFPQWVGKNVKVEGQLLKNKDELELVGTAVEFF
;
A
#
# COMPACT_ATOMS: atom_id res chain seq x y z
N MET A 1 37.02 -37.41 2.27
CA MET A 1 36.18 -36.99 1.13
C MET A 1 34.72 -36.74 1.51
N LYS A 2 34.00 -37.69 2.14
CA LYS A 2 32.58 -37.49 2.56
C LYS A 2 32.34 -36.26 3.46
N LYS A 3 33.23 -35.96 4.41
CA LYS A 3 33.08 -34.82 5.35
C LYS A 3 33.07 -33.45 4.66
N ILE A 4 33.84 -33.29 3.58
CA ILE A 4 33.89 -32.04 2.79
C ILE A 4 32.59 -31.87 2.00
N LEU A 5 32.04 -32.97 1.49
CA LEU A 5 30.78 -32.98 0.73
C LEU A 5 29.55 -32.70 1.63
N PHE A 6 29.59 -33.13 2.90
CA PHE A 6 28.57 -32.77 3.89
C PHE A 6 28.65 -31.30 4.29
N LEU A 7 29.86 -30.74 4.44
CA LEU A 7 30.06 -29.32 4.77
C LEU A 7 29.59 -28.40 3.64
N SER A 8 29.87 -28.72 2.38
CA SER A 8 29.39 -27.93 1.24
C SER A 8 27.87 -27.99 1.10
N LEU A 9 27.27 -29.16 1.30
CA LEU A 9 25.81 -29.31 1.25
C LEU A 9 25.11 -28.53 2.38
N ALA A 10 25.66 -28.55 3.60
CA ALA A 10 25.13 -27.78 4.71
C ALA A 10 25.22 -26.26 4.47
N LEU A 11 26.32 -25.79 3.86
CA LEU A 11 26.50 -24.39 3.46
C LEU A 11 25.48 -23.94 2.41
N LEU A 12 25.22 -24.77 1.40
CA LEU A 12 24.23 -24.47 0.34
C LEU A 12 22.80 -24.44 0.89
N VAL A 13 22.45 -25.39 1.77
CA VAL A 13 21.13 -25.42 2.41
C VAL A 13 20.94 -24.24 3.36
N GLY A 14 21.98 -23.90 4.15
CA GLY A 14 21.96 -22.74 5.04
C GLY A 14 21.80 -21.43 4.26
N ALA A 15 22.53 -21.25 3.16
CA ALA A 15 22.41 -20.08 2.29
C ALA A 15 21.04 -19.99 1.61
N GLY A 16 20.50 -21.12 1.14
CA GLY A 16 19.16 -21.19 0.53
C GLY A 16 18.05 -20.80 1.52
N PHE A 17 18.12 -21.30 2.76
CA PHE A 17 17.16 -20.97 3.81
C PHE A 17 17.23 -19.49 4.22
N TRP A 18 18.44 -18.93 4.30
CA TRP A 18 18.66 -17.52 4.63
C TRP A 18 18.14 -16.58 3.53
N LEU A 19 18.32 -16.96 2.25
CA LEU A 19 17.78 -16.23 1.11
C LEU A 19 16.24 -16.25 1.07
N MET A 20 15.59 -17.37 1.43
CA MET A 20 14.12 -17.44 1.48
C MET A 20 13.55 -16.49 2.53
N GLN A 21 14.15 -16.38 3.71
CA GLN A 21 13.64 -15.49 4.76
C GLN A 21 13.82 -13.99 4.45
N SER A 22 14.80 -13.64 3.63
CA SER A 22 15.09 -12.25 3.23
C SER A 22 14.08 -11.68 2.21
N THR A 23 13.18 -12.50 1.65
CA THR A 23 12.22 -12.07 0.62
C THR A 23 10.88 -11.55 1.14
N ASN A 24 10.67 -11.48 2.47
CA ASN A 24 9.44 -10.93 3.04
C ASN A 24 9.41 -9.40 2.85
N THR A 25 8.93 -8.96 1.70
CA THR A 25 8.63 -7.55 1.46
C THR A 25 7.53 -7.10 2.42
N PRO A 26 7.73 -6.01 3.19
CA PRO A 26 6.69 -5.51 4.07
C PRO A 26 5.44 -5.19 3.27
N THR A 27 4.31 -5.73 3.71
CA THR A 27 2.98 -5.45 3.13
C THR A 27 2.36 -4.22 3.76
N HIS A 28 2.84 -3.78 4.93
CA HIS A 28 2.33 -2.62 5.66
C HIS A 28 3.38 -1.51 5.74
N TYR A 29 2.93 -0.27 5.56
CA TYR A 29 3.74 0.94 5.72
C TYR A 29 2.96 2.01 6.48
N GLY A 30 3.69 2.86 7.21
CA GLY A 30 3.12 3.95 7.99
C GLY A 30 2.71 3.55 9.39
N ALA A 31 1.81 4.33 9.98
CA ALA A 31 1.28 4.07 11.32
C ALA A 31 0.40 2.81 11.35
N ALA A 32 0.04 2.34 12.54
CA ALA A 32 -1.04 1.37 12.66
C ALA A 32 -2.36 2.03 12.26
N PHE A 33 -3.28 1.26 11.68
CA PHE A 33 -4.62 1.75 11.38
C PHE A 33 -5.34 2.16 12.66
N ALA A 34 -6.00 3.32 12.67
CA ALA A 34 -6.77 3.76 13.83
C ALA A 34 -8.06 2.92 13.95
N ALA A 35 -8.38 2.51 15.18
CA ALA A 35 -9.49 1.58 15.44
C ALA A 35 -10.88 2.23 15.20
N ASP A 36 -10.96 3.55 15.30
CA ASP A 36 -12.17 4.35 15.17
C ASP A 36 -12.30 5.06 13.81
N THR A 37 -11.30 4.94 12.93
CA THR A 37 -11.37 5.51 11.58
C THR A 37 -12.41 4.76 10.74
N ARG A 38 -13.34 5.52 10.15
CA ARG A 38 -14.43 4.96 9.35
C ARG A 38 -13.94 4.47 7.99
N GLN A 39 -14.32 3.25 7.62
CA GLN A 39 -14.17 2.76 6.25
C GLN A 39 -15.27 3.34 5.35
N MET A 40 -14.89 3.87 4.19
CA MET A 40 -15.80 4.48 3.22
C MET A 40 -15.61 3.89 1.81
N LEU A 41 -16.71 3.84 1.05
CA LEU A 41 -16.68 3.57 -0.38
C LEU A 41 -16.39 4.86 -1.15
N MET A 42 -15.76 4.75 -2.32
CA MET A 42 -15.42 5.92 -3.14
C MET A 42 -16.67 6.69 -3.54
N LYS A 43 -17.75 6.01 -3.95
CA LYS A 43 -19.02 6.71 -4.26
C LYS A 43 -19.51 7.61 -3.13
N ASP A 44 -19.35 7.20 -1.86
CA ASP A 44 -19.85 7.94 -0.70
C ASP A 44 -18.89 9.08 -0.35
N LEU A 45 -17.58 8.83 -0.50
CA LEU A 45 -16.54 9.85 -0.38
C LEU A 45 -16.75 11.00 -1.39
N TYR A 46 -17.12 10.67 -2.63
CA TYR A 46 -17.41 11.66 -3.66
C TYR A 46 -18.78 12.35 -3.50
N ALA A 47 -19.78 11.64 -2.97
CA ALA A 47 -21.11 12.20 -2.74
C ALA A 47 -21.13 13.24 -1.61
N ASP A 48 -20.23 13.11 -0.63
CA ASP A 48 -20.17 13.94 0.58
C ASP A 48 -18.78 14.55 0.80
N ALA A 49 -18.05 14.82 -0.29
CA ALA A 49 -16.62 15.17 -0.25
C ALA A 49 -16.31 16.34 0.68
N ASP A 50 -17.10 17.43 0.62
CA ASP A 50 -16.86 18.65 1.39
C ASP A 50 -16.94 18.39 2.91
N ASN A 51 -17.78 17.46 3.35
CA ASN A 51 -17.86 17.06 4.77
C ASN A 51 -16.78 16.07 5.19
N GLN A 52 -16.14 15.39 4.25
CA GLN A 52 -15.03 14.46 4.51
C GLN A 52 -13.66 15.13 4.42
N LEU A 53 -13.58 16.38 3.96
CA LEU A 53 -12.32 17.12 3.88
C LEU A 53 -11.61 17.17 5.24
N SER A 54 -10.30 16.92 5.19
CA SER A 54 -9.41 16.88 6.35
C SER A 54 -9.75 15.83 7.41
N LYS A 55 -10.70 14.93 7.16
CA LYS A 55 -11.00 13.81 8.05
C LYS A 55 -10.17 12.58 7.67
N PRO A 56 -9.71 11.80 8.66
CA PRO A 56 -9.14 10.48 8.39
C PRO A 56 -10.26 9.55 7.93
N VAL A 57 -10.02 8.84 6.83
CA VAL A 57 -10.91 7.79 6.32
C VAL A 57 -10.09 6.59 5.91
N ILE A 58 -10.69 5.41 6.01
CA ILE A 58 -10.14 4.17 5.47
C ILE A 58 -10.83 3.87 4.14
N VAL A 59 -10.03 3.55 3.13
CA VAL A 59 -10.52 3.10 1.83
C VAL A 59 -9.84 1.80 1.45
N THR A 60 -10.53 0.97 0.67
CA THR A 60 -9.99 -0.30 0.18
C THR A 60 -10.40 -0.49 -1.27
N GLY A 61 -9.48 -1.00 -2.08
CA GLY A 61 -9.76 -1.25 -3.49
C GLY A 61 -8.57 -1.84 -4.22
N LYS A 62 -8.68 -1.85 -5.55
CA LYS A 62 -7.65 -2.34 -6.47
C LYS A 62 -6.83 -1.18 -7.02
N ILE A 63 -5.52 -1.36 -7.09
CA ILE A 63 -4.62 -0.37 -7.71
C ILE A 63 -4.80 -0.41 -9.22
N THR A 64 -5.24 0.69 -9.83
CA THR A 64 -5.46 0.77 -11.29
C THR A 64 -4.30 1.43 -12.01
N ARG A 65 -3.62 2.38 -11.35
CA ARG A 65 -2.45 3.09 -11.87
C ARG A 65 -1.51 3.42 -10.72
N GLN A 66 -0.21 3.46 -10.98
CA GLN A 66 0.80 3.76 -9.96
C GLN A 66 1.89 4.66 -10.53
N CYS A 67 2.50 5.48 -9.66
CA CYS A 67 3.69 6.27 -9.94
C CYS A 67 4.83 5.37 -10.49
N PRO A 68 5.32 5.60 -11.72
CA PRO A 68 6.43 4.82 -12.28
C PRO A 68 7.73 4.96 -11.47
N SER A 69 7.90 6.12 -10.81
CA SER A 69 9.06 6.44 -9.97
C SER A 69 8.85 5.92 -8.54
N SER A 70 9.00 4.61 -8.36
CA SER A 70 9.04 3.94 -7.04
C SER A 70 7.78 4.04 -6.18
N GLY A 71 6.59 4.24 -6.76
CA GLY A 71 5.32 4.10 -6.03
C GLY A 71 4.92 5.29 -5.15
N CYS A 72 5.41 6.50 -5.43
CA CYS A 72 5.09 7.71 -4.66
C CYS A 72 3.58 7.98 -4.48
N TRP A 73 2.76 7.59 -5.46
CA TRP A 73 1.31 7.66 -5.44
C TRP A 73 0.70 6.51 -6.25
N PHE A 74 -0.60 6.26 -6.09
CA PHE A 74 -1.38 5.37 -6.96
C PHE A 74 -2.86 5.75 -7.01
N TYR A 75 -3.57 5.28 -8.03
CA TYR A 75 -5.02 5.36 -8.12
C TYR A 75 -5.66 4.09 -7.59
N LEU A 76 -6.68 4.27 -6.76
CA LEU A 76 -7.45 3.21 -6.13
C LEU A 76 -8.87 3.18 -6.66
N ASP A 77 -9.37 2.00 -7.01
CA ASP A 77 -10.74 1.76 -7.46
C ASP A 77 -11.41 0.67 -6.60
N ASP A 78 -12.56 0.98 -6.00
CA ASP A 78 -13.34 0.04 -5.19
C ASP A 78 -14.49 -0.62 -5.97
N ASN A 79 -14.53 -0.44 -7.29
CA ASN A 79 -15.60 -0.81 -8.23
C ASN A 79 -16.92 -0.04 -8.05
N SER A 80 -16.95 1.05 -7.28
CA SER A 80 -18.14 1.89 -7.13
C SER A 80 -18.32 2.90 -8.28
N GLY A 81 -17.45 2.85 -9.30
CA GLY A 81 -17.48 3.75 -10.46
C GLY A 81 -16.74 5.07 -10.25
N LYS A 82 -15.97 5.19 -9.15
CA LYS A 82 -15.10 6.32 -8.84
C LYS A 82 -13.71 5.81 -8.46
N GLN A 83 -12.70 6.64 -8.71
CA GLN A 83 -11.31 6.38 -8.33
C GLN A 83 -10.79 7.54 -7.49
N VAL A 84 -9.84 7.29 -6.59
CA VAL A 84 -9.18 8.34 -5.82
C VAL A 84 -7.67 8.20 -5.97
N LYS A 85 -6.97 9.33 -6.05
CA LYS A 85 -5.51 9.34 -5.99
C LYS A 85 -5.07 9.21 -4.54
N ILE A 86 -4.20 8.25 -4.26
CA ILE A 86 -3.55 8.05 -2.98
C ILE A 86 -2.14 8.62 -3.08
N GLU A 87 -1.80 9.59 -2.23
CA GLU A 87 -0.48 10.22 -2.16
C GLU A 87 0.27 9.77 -0.90
N LEU A 88 1.45 9.18 -1.10
CA LEU A 88 2.28 8.61 -0.03
C LEU A 88 3.70 9.19 -0.05
N GLY A 89 4.00 10.13 -0.97
CA GLY A 89 5.35 10.66 -1.16
C GLY A 89 5.97 11.27 0.10
N HIS A 90 5.14 11.87 0.97
CA HIS A 90 5.60 12.46 2.22
C HIS A 90 6.14 11.43 3.24
N MET A 91 5.78 10.15 3.09
CA MET A 91 6.27 9.08 3.97
C MET A 91 7.68 8.62 3.60
N GLY A 92 8.22 9.06 2.45
CA GLY A 92 9.52 8.63 1.95
C GLY A 92 9.60 7.14 1.61
N ILE A 93 8.46 6.45 1.52
CA ILE A 93 8.39 5.02 1.23
C ILE A 93 8.59 4.77 -0.26
N LYS A 94 9.26 3.65 -0.57
CA LYS A 94 9.36 3.11 -1.92
C LYS A 94 8.83 1.69 -1.89
N PHE A 95 7.92 1.39 -2.81
CA PHE A 95 7.38 0.05 -2.96
C PHE A 95 7.35 -0.38 -4.44
N PRO A 96 7.37 -1.70 -4.71
CA PRO A 96 7.30 -2.23 -6.07
C PRO A 96 6.02 -1.82 -6.81
N GLN A 97 5.97 -2.11 -8.10
CA GLN A 97 4.75 -1.94 -8.88
C GLN A 97 3.73 -3.03 -8.48
N TRP A 98 2.62 -2.59 -7.91
CA TRP A 98 1.53 -3.42 -7.40
C TRP A 98 0.20 -3.15 -8.11
N VAL A 99 0.26 -2.60 -9.32
CA VAL A 99 -0.92 -2.47 -10.19
C VAL A 99 -1.65 -3.81 -10.27
N GLY A 100 -2.95 -3.77 -9.96
CA GLY A 100 -3.82 -4.94 -9.93
C GLY A 100 -3.97 -5.63 -8.57
N LYS A 101 -3.15 -5.28 -7.56
CA LYS A 101 -3.29 -5.77 -6.18
C LYS A 101 -4.35 -5.00 -5.41
N ASN A 102 -4.87 -5.63 -4.35
CA ASN A 102 -5.73 -4.92 -3.41
C ASN A 102 -4.87 -4.21 -2.37
N VAL A 103 -5.41 -3.10 -1.88
CA VAL A 103 -4.75 -2.28 -0.87
C VAL A 103 -5.80 -1.64 0.02
N LYS A 104 -5.48 -1.58 1.30
CA LYS A 104 -6.20 -0.81 2.31
C LYS A 104 -5.35 0.40 2.67
N VAL A 105 -5.95 1.58 2.64
CA VAL A 105 -5.29 2.85 2.92
C VAL A 105 -6.08 3.60 3.96
N GLU A 106 -5.38 4.14 4.95
CA GLU A 106 -5.90 5.19 5.82
C GLU A 106 -5.23 6.50 5.47
N GLY A 107 -5.98 7.60 5.44
CA GLY A 107 -5.43 8.91 5.16
C GLY A 107 -6.45 10.01 5.24
N GLN A 108 -5.97 11.24 5.05
CA GLN A 108 -6.80 12.43 5.08
C GLN A 108 -7.24 12.82 3.68
N LEU A 109 -8.54 13.08 3.52
CA LEU A 109 -9.08 13.55 2.25
C LEU A 109 -8.74 15.03 2.04
N LEU A 110 -8.12 15.34 0.91
CA LEU A 110 -7.87 16.68 0.43
C LEU A 110 -8.50 16.88 -0.94
N LYS A 111 -8.87 18.13 -1.25
CA LYS A 111 -9.32 18.53 -2.57
C LYS A 111 -8.19 19.30 -3.24
N ASN A 112 -7.64 18.72 -4.31
CA ASN A 112 -6.61 19.36 -5.10
C ASN A 112 -7.22 19.79 -6.45
N LYS A 113 -7.50 21.10 -6.57
CA LYS A 113 -8.28 21.66 -7.69
C LYS A 113 -9.64 20.96 -7.80
N ASP A 114 -9.80 20.11 -8.82
CA ASP A 114 -11.05 19.42 -9.16
C ASP A 114 -10.99 17.90 -8.86
N GLU A 115 -9.90 17.42 -8.26
CA GLU A 115 -9.69 16.00 -7.97
C GLU A 115 -9.59 15.76 -6.45
N LEU A 116 -10.18 14.65 -5.98
CA LEU A 116 -9.98 14.19 -4.62
C LEU A 116 -8.67 13.43 -4.51
N GLU A 117 -7.88 13.79 -3.50
CA GLU A 117 -6.63 13.14 -3.16
C GLU A 117 -6.68 12.70 -1.70
N LEU A 118 -6.22 11.48 -1.42
CA LEU A 118 -6.11 10.97 -0.06
C LEU A 118 -4.64 10.90 0.31
N VAL A 119 -4.24 11.71 1.27
CA VAL A 119 -2.87 11.73 1.79
C VAL A 119 -2.75 10.63 2.84
N GLY A 120 -2.10 9.53 2.46
CA GLY A 120 -2.10 8.30 3.25
C GLY A 120 -1.17 8.35 4.46
N THR A 121 -1.65 7.90 5.61
CA THR A 121 -0.87 7.76 6.87
C THR A 121 -0.53 6.31 7.19
N ALA A 122 -1.32 5.36 6.65
CA ALA A 122 -1.09 3.93 6.75
C ALA A 122 -1.54 3.23 5.46
N VAL A 123 -0.82 2.21 5.02
CA VAL A 123 -1.15 1.45 3.82
C VAL A 123 -0.76 -0.02 3.96
N GLU A 124 -1.67 -0.92 3.58
CA GLU A 124 -1.47 -2.36 3.61
C GLU A 124 -1.87 -3.02 2.28
N PHE A 125 -0.95 -3.76 1.67
CA PHE A 125 -1.11 -4.41 0.37
C PHE A 125 -1.36 -5.92 0.53
N PHE A 126 -2.34 -6.48 -0.18
CA PHE A 126 -2.73 -7.89 -0.09
C PHE A 126 -3.25 -8.48 -1.42
#